data_AF-A0A679HUD7-F1
#
_entry.id   AF-A0A679HUD7-F1
#
_cell.length_a   1.000
_cell.length_b   1.000
_cell.length_c   1.000
_cell.angle_alpha   90.00
_cell.angle_beta   90.00
_cell.angle_gamma   90.00
#
_symmetry.space_group_name_H-M   'P 1'
#
loop_
_entity.id
_entity.type
_entity.pdbx_description
1 polymer ?
#
loop_
_entity_poly.entity_id
_entity_poly.type
_entity_poly.pdbx_seq_one_letter_code
_entity_poly.pdbx_strand_id
1 'polypeptide(L)'
;MKKWLIWGLALGTLAVVVADLMHRNDGYAVIVLSSWRMEMSLNFLVLAVLATLIVGALLLKLLQGTLRLPGRIARYRVLRRQRKGEQAFLSSLRLLLEGHYEASIKSAERARKLGFATGYADLLAARAAQGLDDQDRAAVWLGRVDADDRTLVAARLEQEAEMLVARRQYEPGLQVLNLAQQATKPPRSTASLRTELRALLGTERWEDVLLQVRSLRPRDGLSQSFLASCRRQAHLGNLRHYRSDQQRFSMYLVQIPPRECDPDLLDAADAMLSRMVADEWTSKARAFIDTHKASH
;
A
#
# COMPACT_ATOMS: atom_id res chain seq x y z
N MET A 1 30.01 2.87 39.14
CA MET A 1 31.37 2.76 39.71
C MET A 1 31.37 2.57 41.23
N LYS A 2 30.67 3.42 42.02
CA LYS A 2 30.67 3.38 43.50
C LYS A 2 30.25 2.03 44.15
N LYS A 3 29.32 1.28 43.55
CA LYS A 3 28.85 -0.03 44.07
C LYS A 3 29.90 -1.15 43.98
N TRP A 4 30.70 -1.16 42.93
CA TRP A 4 31.75 -2.19 42.73
C TRP A 4 32.92 -2.00 43.69
N LEU A 5 33.24 -0.73 44.03
CA LEU A 5 34.29 -0.40 44.99
C LEU A 5 33.92 -0.83 46.42
N ILE A 6 32.67 -0.57 46.83
CA ILE A 6 32.15 -0.96 48.16
C ILE A 6 32.10 -2.49 48.30
N TRP A 7 31.66 -3.19 47.24
CA TRP A 7 31.69 -4.65 47.21
C TRP A 7 33.10 -5.22 47.22
N GLY A 8 34.05 -4.61 46.51
CA GLY A 8 35.44 -5.02 46.51
C GLY A 8 36.09 -4.86 47.90
N LEU A 9 35.84 -3.74 48.57
CA LEU A 9 36.36 -3.48 49.91
C LEU A 9 35.76 -4.44 50.95
N ALA A 10 34.44 -4.66 50.90
CA ALA A 10 33.74 -5.59 51.80
C ALA A 10 34.19 -7.05 51.59
N LEU A 11 34.44 -7.46 50.34
CA LEU A 11 34.94 -8.80 50.04
C LEU A 11 36.39 -8.97 50.50
N GLY A 12 37.23 -7.94 50.33
CA GLY A 12 38.62 -7.94 50.78
C GLY A 12 38.74 -8.04 52.29
N THR A 13 37.96 -7.26 53.06
CA THR A 13 37.96 -7.36 54.52
C THR A 13 37.41 -8.69 55.02
N LEU A 14 36.36 -9.22 54.38
CA LEU A 14 35.84 -10.55 54.70
C LEU A 14 36.89 -11.65 54.45
N ALA A 15 37.64 -11.57 53.35
CA ALA A 15 38.70 -12.52 53.04
C ALA A 15 39.84 -12.51 54.08
N VAL A 16 40.25 -11.32 54.55
CA VAL A 16 41.30 -11.16 55.56
C VAL A 16 40.85 -11.73 56.91
N VAL A 17 39.62 -11.46 57.33
CA VAL A 17 39.05 -11.98 58.59
C VAL A 17 38.92 -13.50 58.56
N VAL A 18 38.47 -14.06 57.43
CA VAL A 18 38.38 -15.51 57.24
C VAL A 18 39.77 -16.16 57.23
N ALA A 19 40.76 -15.54 56.59
CA ALA A 19 42.13 -16.04 56.55
C ALA A 19 42.79 -16.04 57.95
N ASP A 20 42.60 -14.99 58.76
CA ASP A 20 43.11 -14.93 60.14
C ASP A 20 42.44 -15.99 61.03
N LEU A 21 41.13 -16.19 60.88
CA LEU A 21 40.40 -17.20 61.64
C LEU A 21 40.79 -18.64 61.26
N MET A 22 41.12 -18.87 59.98
CA MET A 22 41.65 -20.14 59.50
C MET A 22 43.10 -20.38 59.98
N HIS A 23 43.93 -19.33 60.08
CA HIS A 23 45.31 -19.45 60.54
C HIS A 23 45.40 -19.92 62.00
N ARG A 24 44.42 -19.55 62.85
CA ARG A 24 44.41 -19.92 64.27
C ARG A 24 43.86 -21.33 64.56
N ASN A 25 43.47 -22.09 63.54
CA ASN A 25 42.75 -23.35 63.70
C ASN A 25 43.56 -24.52 63.12
N ASP A 26 44.25 -25.26 63.99
CA ASP A 26 45.03 -26.48 63.63
C ASP A 26 44.14 -27.74 63.49
N GLY A 27 42.84 -27.54 63.25
CA GLY A 27 41.88 -28.63 63.06
C GLY A 27 42.21 -29.48 61.84
N TYR A 28 42.25 -30.80 62.01
CA TYR A 28 42.43 -31.76 60.93
C TYR A 28 41.08 -32.41 60.59
N ALA A 29 40.77 -32.54 59.31
CA ALA A 29 39.59 -33.24 58.82
C ALA A 29 40.03 -34.57 58.20
N VAL A 30 39.55 -35.69 58.76
CA VAL A 30 39.81 -37.02 58.21
C VAL A 30 38.56 -37.49 57.49
N ILE A 31 38.67 -37.65 56.17
CA ILE A 31 37.63 -38.30 55.37
C ILE A 31 38.05 -39.75 55.16
N VAL A 32 37.23 -40.68 55.66
CA VAL A 32 37.46 -42.13 55.51
C VAL A 32 36.42 -42.68 54.53
N LEU A 33 36.87 -43.15 53.37
CA LEU A 33 36.06 -43.91 52.42
C LEU A 33 36.69 -45.28 52.19
N SER A 34 36.08 -46.34 52.74
CA SER A 34 36.35 -47.79 52.57
C SER A 34 37.81 -48.26 52.68
N SER A 35 38.72 -47.79 51.83
CA SER A 35 40.16 -48.13 51.83
C SER A 35 41.07 -46.91 51.65
N TRP A 36 40.52 -45.71 51.45
CA TRP A 36 41.26 -44.46 51.35
C TRP A 36 41.03 -43.58 52.58
N ARG A 37 42.14 -43.16 53.18
CA ARG A 37 42.20 -42.21 54.27
C ARG A 37 42.94 -40.97 53.75
N MET A 38 42.22 -39.88 53.54
CA MET A 38 42.83 -38.60 53.20
C MET A 38 42.77 -37.70 54.42
N GLU A 39 43.95 -37.39 54.96
CA GLU A 39 44.13 -36.41 56.02
C GLU A 39 44.42 -35.06 55.35
N MET A 40 43.52 -34.10 55.53
CA MET A 40 43.69 -32.75 55.02
C MET A 40 43.44 -31.75 56.14
N SER A 41 44.08 -30.59 56.07
CA SER A 41 43.76 -29.51 57.01
C SER A 41 42.30 -29.11 56.84
N LEU A 42 41.60 -28.82 57.95
CA LEU A 42 40.22 -28.33 57.92
C LEU A 42 40.08 -27.11 56.98
N ASN A 43 41.13 -26.31 56.92
CA ASN A 43 41.27 -25.17 56.05
C ASN A 43 41.17 -25.53 54.55
N PHE A 44 41.84 -26.61 54.13
CA PHE A 44 41.78 -27.09 52.76
C PHE A 44 40.38 -27.61 52.41
N LEU A 45 39.73 -28.33 53.33
CA LEU A 45 38.35 -28.82 53.14
C LEU A 45 37.39 -27.65 52.91
N VAL A 46 37.46 -26.61 53.76
CA VAL A 46 36.59 -25.43 53.66
C VAL A 46 36.82 -24.70 52.33
N LEU A 47 38.07 -24.53 51.91
CA LEU A 47 38.40 -23.94 50.60
C LEU A 47 37.89 -24.79 49.44
N ALA A 48 38.04 -26.12 49.51
CA ALA A 48 37.55 -27.03 48.48
C ALA A 48 36.02 -26.99 48.35
N VAL A 49 35.29 -26.94 49.47
CA VAL A 49 33.82 -26.80 49.48
C VAL A 49 33.40 -25.44 48.90
N LEU A 50 34.04 -24.35 49.32
CA LEU A 50 33.79 -23.01 48.77
C LEU A 50 34.08 -22.95 47.27
N ALA A 51 35.22 -23.48 46.83
CA ALA A 51 35.60 -23.55 45.43
C ALA A 51 34.57 -24.35 44.62
N THR A 52 34.14 -25.51 45.14
CA THR A 52 33.11 -26.34 44.49
C THR A 52 31.78 -25.59 44.37
N LEU A 53 31.36 -24.87 45.41
CA LEU A 53 30.11 -24.10 45.41
C LEU A 53 30.17 -22.91 44.45
N ILE A 54 31.32 -22.21 44.38
CA ILE A 54 31.56 -21.13 43.42
C ILE A 54 31.55 -21.67 41.99
N VAL A 55 32.30 -22.74 41.72
CA VAL A 55 32.37 -23.37 40.39
C VAL A 55 30.99 -23.88 39.96
N GLY A 56 30.26 -24.56 40.85
CA GLY A 56 28.89 -25.00 40.59
C GLY A 56 27.93 -23.85 40.30
N ALA A 57 28.01 -22.75 41.07
CA ALA A 57 27.20 -21.56 40.83
C ALA A 57 27.55 -20.87 39.49
N LEU A 58 28.84 -20.82 39.12
CA LEU A 58 29.29 -20.31 37.83
C LEU A 58 28.79 -21.19 36.67
N LEU A 59 28.91 -22.52 36.79
CA LEU A 59 28.37 -23.46 35.80
C LEU A 59 26.87 -23.29 35.61
N LEU A 60 26.10 -23.20 36.70
CA LEU A 60 24.65 -22.97 36.64
C LEU A 60 24.31 -21.63 35.97
N LYS A 61 25.07 -20.56 36.25
CA LYS A 61 24.89 -19.27 35.57
C LYS A 61 25.21 -19.34 34.08
N LEU A 62 26.28 -20.03 33.70
CA LEU A 62 26.62 -20.25 32.29
C LEU A 62 25.53 -21.05 31.59
N LEU A 63 25.05 -22.13 32.21
CA LEU A 63 23.98 -22.97 31.66
C LEU A 63 22.66 -22.20 31.49
N GLN A 64 22.28 -21.40 32.49
CA GLN A 64 21.11 -20.52 32.42
C GLN A 64 21.28 -19.39 31.39
N GLY A 65 22.49 -18.86 31.22
CA GLY A 65 22.81 -17.87 30.19
C GLY A 65 22.65 -18.45 28.78
N THR A 66 23.21 -19.64 28.53
CA THR A 66 23.14 -20.34 27.24
C THR A 66 21.70 -20.71 26.87
N LEU A 67 20.88 -21.09 27.85
CA LEU A 67 19.46 -21.43 27.61
C LEU A 67 18.56 -20.20 27.37
N ARG A 68 18.92 -19.00 27.88
CA ARG A 68 18.11 -17.76 27.73
C ARG A 68 18.54 -16.87 26.55
N LEU A 69 19.72 -17.08 25.98
CA LEU A 69 20.24 -16.40 24.79
C LEU A 69 19.44 -16.62 23.49
N PRO A 70 18.97 -17.84 23.13
CA PRO A 70 18.30 -18.06 21.84
C PRO A 70 16.99 -17.26 21.70
N GLY A 71 16.25 -17.06 22.79
CA GLY A 71 15.00 -16.29 22.78
C GLY A 71 15.18 -14.78 22.54
N ARG A 72 16.24 -14.17 23.08
CA ARG A 72 16.54 -12.74 22.84
C ARG A 72 17.03 -12.49 21.42
N ILE A 73 17.82 -13.41 20.86
CA ILE A 73 18.30 -13.34 19.48
C ILE A 73 17.12 -13.55 18.50
N ALA A 74 16.21 -14.49 18.78
CA ALA A 74 15.01 -14.70 17.99
C ALA A 74 14.14 -13.43 17.91
N ARG A 75 13.87 -12.76 19.05
CA ARG A 75 13.12 -11.50 19.09
C ARG A 75 13.82 -10.38 18.30
N TYR A 76 15.15 -10.26 18.43
CA TYR A 76 15.93 -9.29 17.67
C TYR A 76 15.91 -9.57 16.16
N ARG A 77 15.94 -10.85 15.74
CA ARG A 77 15.81 -11.24 14.33
C ARG A 77 14.45 -10.88 13.75
N VAL A 78 13.37 -11.11 14.48
CA VAL A 78 12.01 -10.73 14.06
C VAL A 78 11.91 -9.21 13.90
N LEU A 79 12.35 -8.44 14.90
CA LEU A 79 12.32 -6.98 14.84
C LEU A 79 13.18 -6.42 13.69
N ARG A 80 14.37 -7.01 13.47
CA ARG A 80 15.24 -6.63 12.35
C ARG A 80 14.62 -6.97 10.99
N ARG A 81 13.92 -8.11 10.88
CA ARG A 81 13.21 -8.49 9.65
C ARG A 81 12.07 -7.51 9.35
N GLN A 82 11.27 -7.15 10.36
CA GLN A 82 10.21 -6.15 10.23
C GLN A 82 10.75 -4.79 9.78
N ARG A 83 11.77 -4.26 10.47
CA ARG A 83 12.41 -2.97 10.08
C ARG A 83 12.95 -2.98 8.65
N LYS A 84 13.56 -4.08 8.22
CA LYS A 84 14.02 -4.23 6.83
C LYS A 84 12.86 -4.26 5.83
N GLY A 85 11.74 -4.90 6.20
CA GLY A 85 10.54 -4.96 5.38
C GLY A 85 9.91 -3.59 5.21
N GLU A 86 9.77 -2.85 6.32
CA GLU A 86 9.30 -1.47 6.34
C GLU A 86 10.18 -0.55 5.49
N GLN A 87 11.50 -0.61 5.67
CA GLN A 87 12.45 0.17 4.85
C GLN A 87 12.33 -0.16 3.36
N ALA A 88 12.16 -1.44 3.00
CA ALA A 88 11.96 -1.85 1.60
C ALA A 88 10.63 -1.34 1.04
N PHE A 89 9.56 -1.34 1.85
CA PHE A 89 8.26 -0.81 1.45
C PHE A 89 8.33 0.71 1.22
N LEU A 90 8.88 1.47 2.16
CA LEU A 90 9.06 2.92 2.03
C LEU A 90 9.98 3.29 0.85
N SER A 91 11.03 2.50 0.62
CA SER A 91 11.90 2.68 -0.54
C SER A 91 11.16 2.43 -1.85
N SER A 92 10.28 1.42 -1.90
CA SER A 92 9.44 1.15 -3.07
C SER A 92 8.51 2.31 -3.37
N LEU A 93 7.88 2.87 -2.33
CA LEU A 93 6.99 4.02 -2.46
C LEU A 93 7.74 5.25 -2.97
N ARG A 94 8.90 5.55 -2.39
CA ARG A 94 9.76 6.64 -2.85
C ARG A 94 10.14 6.47 -4.32
N LEU A 95 10.63 5.29 -4.70
CA LEU A 95 11.05 4.98 -6.07
C LEU A 95 9.89 5.05 -7.07
N LEU A 96 8.67 4.67 -6.66
CA LEU A 96 7.47 4.83 -7.49
C LEU A 96 7.23 6.31 -7.80
N LEU A 97 7.28 7.16 -6.76
CA LEU A 97 7.05 8.59 -6.89
C LEU A 97 8.18 9.31 -7.66
N GLU A 98 9.41 8.78 -7.58
CA GLU A 98 10.56 9.23 -8.38
C GLU A 98 10.50 8.74 -9.85
N GLY A 99 9.55 7.87 -10.21
CA GLY A 99 9.42 7.30 -11.56
C GLY A 99 10.39 6.14 -11.84
N HIS A 100 11.13 5.67 -10.84
CA HIS A 100 12.03 4.52 -10.95
C HIS A 100 11.28 3.18 -10.79
N TYR A 101 10.39 2.89 -11.74
CA TYR A 101 9.40 1.82 -11.64
C TYR A 101 10.00 0.41 -11.43
N GLU A 102 11.02 0.01 -12.19
CA GLU A 102 11.66 -1.31 -12.01
C GLU A 102 12.29 -1.48 -10.62
N ALA A 103 12.94 -0.43 -10.12
CA ALA A 103 13.52 -0.45 -8.78
C ALA A 103 12.43 -0.48 -7.70
N SER A 104 11.31 0.23 -7.94
CA SER A 104 10.13 0.18 -7.07
C SER A 104 9.57 -1.24 -6.96
N ILE A 105 9.38 -1.95 -8.08
CA ILE A 105 8.87 -3.34 -8.10
C ILE A 105 9.81 -4.26 -7.31
N LYS A 106 11.13 -4.18 -7.53
CA LYS A 106 12.12 -4.99 -6.79
C LYS A 106 12.08 -4.72 -5.28
N SER A 107 11.89 -3.47 -4.90
CA SER A 107 11.79 -3.07 -3.49
C SER A 107 10.48 -3.54 -2.84
N ALA A 108 9.35 -3.47 -3.55
CA ALA A 108 8.07 -4.02 -3.12
C ALA A 108 8.15 -5.55 -2.95
N GLU A 109 8.75 -6.25 -3.91
CA GLU A 109 8.97 -7.69 -3.82
C GLU A 109 9.82 -8.05 -2.60
N ARG A 110 10.83 -7.22 -2.28
CA ARG A 110 11.65 -7.41 -1.07
C ARG A 110 10.85 -7.21 0.21
N ALA A 111 9.99 -6.19 0.29
CA ALA A 111 9.08 -5.99 1.42
C ALA A 111 8.16 -7.19 1.62
N ARG A 112 7.59 -7.71 0.51
CA ARG A 112 6.75 -8.90 0.49
C ARG A 112 7.48 -10.15 0.97
N LYS A 113 8.69 -10.43 0.46
CA LYS A 113 9.54 -11.55 0.92
C LYS A 113 9.87 -11.46 2.42
N LEU A 114 9.96 -10.24 2.95
CA LEU A 114 10.18 -9.99 4.37
C LEU A 114 8.90 -10.11 5.22
N GLY A 115 7.72 -10.25 4.60
CA GLY A 115 6.42 -10.41 5.26
C GLY A 115 5.86 -9.09 5.80
N PHE A 116 6.28 -7.95 5.25
CA PHE A 116 5.80 -6.63 5.67
C PHE A 116 4.79 -6.10 4.66
N ALA A 117 3.58 -5.79 5.13
CA ALA A 117 2.50 -5.17 4.34
C ALA A 117 2.34 -5.80 2.94
N THR A 118 2.27 -7.12 2.87
CA THR A 118 2.37 -7.90 1.62
C THR A 118 1.37 -7.45 0.56
N GLY A 119 0.09 -7.33 0.90
CA GLY A 119 -0.94 -6.86 -0.03
C GLY A 119 -0.73 -5.42 -0.52
N TYR A 120 -0.29 -4.52 0.36
CA TYR A 120 0.07 -3.15 -0.03
C TYR A 120 1.30 -3.12 -0.95
N ALA A 121 2.30 -3.97 -0.69
CA ALA A 121 3.47 -4.08 -1.55
C ALA A 121 3.08 -4.62 -2.94
N ASP A 122 2.13 -5.56 -3.02
CA ASP A 122 1.59 -6.07 -4.29
C ASP A 122 0.84 -4.98 -5.07
N LEU A 123 -0.01 -4.17 -4.42
CA LEU A 123 -0.66 -3.01 -5.05
C LEU A 123 0.37 -1.98 -5.58
N LEU A 124 1.40 -1.71 -4.79
CA LEU A 124 2.46 -0.77 -5.14
C LEU A 124 3.29 -1.26 -6.33
N ALA A 125 3.63 -2.56 -6.36
CA ALA A 125 4.31 -3.19 -7.47
C ALA A 125 3.43 -3.19 -8.75
N ALA A 126 2.13 -3.42 -8.61
CA ALA A 126 1.19 -3.32 -9.73
C ALA A 126 1.14 -1.89 -10.30
N ARG A 127 1.14 -0.86 -9.43
CA ARG A 127 1.15 0.55 -9.88
C ARG A 127 2.47 0.92 -10.57
N ALA A 128 3.59 0.41 -10.06
CA ALA A 128 4.89 0.59 -10.71
C ALA A 128 4.95 -0.10 -12.08
N ALA A 129 4.43 -1.33 -12.20
CA ALA A 129 4.33 -2.04 -13.47
C ALA A 129 3.43 -1.32 -14.48
N GLN A 130 2.32 -0.73 -14.02
CA GLN A 130 1.49 0.14 -14.86
C GLN A 130 2.27 1.36 -15.38
N GLY A 131 3.16 1.94 -14.57
CA GLY A 131 4.05 3.04 -14.99
C GLY A 131 5.06 2.67 -16.07
N LEU A 132 5.38 1.37 -16.22
CA LEU A 132 6.21 0.83 -17.31
C LEU A 132 5.39 0.50 -18.57
N ASP A 133 4.08 0.76 -18.55
CA ASP A 133 3.11 0.27 -19.55
C ASP A 133 3.07 -1.26 -19.69
N ASP A 134 3.57 -1.99 -18.67
CA ASP A 134 3.55 -3.45 -18.60
C ASP A 134 2.29 -3.93 -17.85
N GLN A 135 1.17 -3.89 -18.57
CA GLN A 135 -0.15 -4.18 -18.00
C GLN A 135 -0.32 -5.64 -17.58
N ASP A 136 0.37 -6.57 -18.25
CA ASP A 136 0.28 -8.00 -17.93
C ASP A 136 1.02 -8.31 -16.63
N ARG A 137 2.21 -7.72 -16.43
CA ARG A 137 2.92 -7.81 -15.14
C ARG A 137 2.14 -7.13 -14.03
N ALA A 138 1.51 -5.99 -14.30
CA ALA A 138 0.67 -5.31 -13.34
C ALA A 138 -0.55 -6.17 -12.92
N ALA A 139 -1.18 -6.86 -13.85
CA ALA A 139 -2.27 -7.80 -13.57
C ALA A 139 -1.80 -8.99 -12.70
N VAL A 140 -0.60 -9.53 -12.97
CA VAL A 140 0.00 -10.58 -12.13
C VAL A 140 0.21 -10.09 -10.69
N TRP A 141 0.64 -8.84 -10.49
CA TRP A 141 0.79 -8.27 -9.15
C TRP A 141 -0.56 -8.03 -8.46
N LEU A 142 -1.57 -7.52 -9.18
CA LEU A 142 -2.92 -7.38 -8.63
C LEU A 142 -3.52 -8.72 -8.22
N GLY A 143 -3.29 -9.78 -9.00
CA GLY A 143 -3.72 -11.14 -8.67
C GLY A 143 -3.02 -11.75 -7.45
N ARG A 144 -1.91 -11.16 -6.98
CA ARG A 144 -1.20 -11.58 -5.76
C ARG A 144 -1.67 -10.87 -4.50
N VAL A 145 -2.46 -9.80 -4.62
CA VAL A 145 -3.01 -9.09 -3.47
C VAL A 145 -3.79 -10.10 -2.65
N ASP A 146 -3.31 -10.32 -1.42
CA ASP A 146 -3.78 -11.39 -0.54
C ASP A 146 -5.29 -11.28 -0.32
N ALA A 147 -6.06 -12.25 -0.82
CA ALA A 147 -7.52 -12.23 -0.78
C ALA A 147 -8.07 -12.29 0.65
N ASP A 148 -7.25 -12.72 1.61
CA ASP A 148 -7.58 -12.77 3.02
C ASP A 148 -7.62 -11.37 3.66
N ASP A 149 -6.89 -10.39 3.10
CA ASP A 149 -7.00 -8.99 3.52
C ASP A 149 -8.18 -8.29 2.81
N ARG A 150 -9.37 -8.54 3.36
CA ARG A 150 -10.63 -7.94 2.87
C ARG A 150 -10.59 -6.41 2.82
N THR A 151 -9.68 -5.76 3.54
CA THR A 151 -9.56 -4.29 3.53
C THR A 151 -9.00 -3.76 2.21
N LEU A 152 -8.27 -4.58 1.45
CA LEU A 152 -7.60 -4.20 0.20
C LEU A 152 -8.43 -4.49 -1.06
N VAL A 153 -9.52 -5.25 -0.94
CA VAL A 153 -10.33 -5.67 -2.10
C VAL A 153 -10.81 -4.48 -2.93
N ALA A 154 -11.29 -3.43 -2.26
CA ALA A 154 -11.74 -2.21 -2.91
C ALA A 154 -10.61 -1.51 -3.69
N ALA A 155 -9.44 -1.33 -3.06
CA ALA A 155 -8.29 -0.69 -3.68
C ALA A 155 -7.76 -1.49 -4.88
N ARG A 156 -7.73 -2.83 -4.76
CA ARG A 156 -7.36 -3.74 -5.85
C ARG A 156 -8.30 -3.59 -7.05
N LEU A 157 -9.61 -3.61 -6.82
CA LEU A 157 -10.63 -3.49 -7.88
C LEU A 157 -10.61 -2.11 -8.55
N GLU A 158 -10.46 -1.02 -7.78
CA GLU A 158 -10.34 0.33 -8.34
C GLU A 158 -9.12 0.44 -9.28
N GLN A 159 -7.97 -0.10 -8.86
CA GLN A 159 -6.76 -0.10 -9.70
C GLN A 159 -6.90 -1.00 -10.93
N GLU A 160 -7.53 -2.17 -10.77
CA GLU A 160 -7.82 -3.08 -11.89
C GLU A 160 -8.72 -2.41 -12.94
N ALA A 161 -9.79 -1.73 -12.51
CA ALA A 161 -10.66 -0.99 -13.42
C ALA A 161 -9.93 0.13 -14.16
N GLU A 162 -9.08 0.90 -13.47
CA GLU A 162 -8.27 1.94 -14.11
C GLU A 162 -7.38 1.35 -15.23
N MET A 163 -6.76 0.20 -14.96
CA MET A 163 -5.92 -0.49 -15.94
C MET A 163 -6.73 -1.04 -17.12
N LEU A 164 -7.90 -1.62 -16.88
CA LEU A 164 -8.80 -2.09 -17.95
C LEU A 164 -9.23 -0.95 -18.87
N VAL A 165 -9.61 0.19 -18.29
CA VAL A 165 -9.98 1.39 -19.06
C VAL A 165 -8.78 1.95 -19.84
N ALA A 166 -7.56 1.91 -19.27
CA ALA A 166 -6.35 2.31 -19.98
C ALA A 166 -6.06 1.41 -21.20
N ARG A 167 -6.40 0.11 -21.12
CA ARG A 167 -6.33 -0.85 -22.24
C ARG A 167 -7.51 -0.79 -23.21
N ARG A 168 -8.40 0.22 -23.08
CA ARG A 168 -9.66 0.34 -23.85
C ARG A 168 -10.64 -0.83 -23.65
N GLN A 169 -10.49 -1.59 -22.57
CA GLN A 169 -11.43 -2.63 -22.15
C GLN A 169 -12.51 -2.00 -21.26
N TYR A 170 -13.35 -1.18 -21.87
CA TYR A 170 -14.26 -0.30 -21.14
C TYR A 170 -15.38 -1.05 -20.40
N GLU A 171 -16.04 -2.00 -21.05
CA GLU A 171 -17.11 -2.82 -20.43
C GLU A 171 -16.59 -3.66 -19.25
N PRO A 172 -15.49 -4.44 -19.38
CA PRO A 172 -14.87 -5.09 -18.22
C PRO A 172 -14.51 -4.12 -17.10
N GLY A 173 -13.99 -2.92 -17.45
CA GLY A 173 -13.69 -1.87 -16.48
C GLY A 173 -14.92 -1.41 -15.68
N LEU A 174 -16.07 -1.21 -16.35
CA LEU A 174 -17.34 -0.85 -15.70
C LEU A 174 -17.83 -1.96 -14.76
N GLN A 175 -17.70 -3.22 -15.16
CA GLN A 175 -18.08 -4.36 -14.32
C GLN A 175 -17.24 -4.41 -13.03
N VAL A 176 -15.91 -4.24 -13.16
CA VAL A 176 -15.00 -4.21 -12.01
C VAL A 176 -15.26 -3.01 -11.10
N LEU A 177 -15.58 -1.83 -11.66
CA LEU A 177 -15.98 -0.66 -10.86
C LEU A 177 -17.24 -0.92 -10.04
N ASN A 178 -18.23 -1.61 -10.62
CA ASN A 178 -19.45 -1.95 -9.90
C ASN A 178 -19.13 -2.87 -8.70
N LEU A 179 -18.27 -3.87 -8.90
CA LEU A 179 -17.79 -4.72 -7.80
C LEU A 179 -17.04 -3.93 -6.73
N ALA A 180 -16.20 -2.96 -7.12
CA ALA A 180 -15.45 -2.11 -6.20
C ALA A 180 -16.38 -1.28 -5.30
N GLN A 181 -17.46 -0.76 -5.88
CA GLN A 181 -18.48 0.01 -5.18
C GLN A 181 -19.28 -0.84 -4.20
N GLN A 182 -19.60 -2.09 -4.57
CA GLN A 182 -20.26 -3.03 -3.65
C GLN A 182 -19.36 -3.41 -2.47
N ALA A 183 -18.04 -3.47 -2.67
CA ALA A 183 -17.06 -3.79 -1.63
C ALA A 183 -16.87 -2.66 -0.60
N THR A 184 -17.36 -1.45 -0.88
CA THR A 184 -17.00 -0.23 -0.16
C THR A 184 -18.25 0.55 0.26
N LYS A 185 -18.43 0.80 1.57
CA LYS A 185 -19.50 1.68 2.06
C LYS A 185 -19.28 3.20 1.88
N PRO A 186 -18.06 3.77 1.88
CA PRO A 186 -17.89 5.22 1.69
C PRO A 186 -18.25 5.73 0.28
N PRO A 187 -18.41 7.06 0.11
CA PRO A 187 -18.74 7.66 -1.18
C PRO A 187 -17.67 7.37 -2.24
N ARG A 188 -18.10 7.30 -3.50
CA ARG A 188 -17.25 7.07 -4.67
C ARG A 188 -16.06 8.04 -4.67
N SER A 189 -14.86 7.50 -4.88
CA SER A 189 -13.64 8.31 -4.96
C SER A 189 -13.61 9.13 -6.26
N THR A 190 -12.87 10.24 -6.26
CA THR A 190 -12.65 11.04 -7.47
C THR A 190 -12.01 10.22 -8.60
N ALA A 191 -11.14 9.26 -8.26
CA ALA A 191 -10.52 8.37 -9.22
C ALA A 191 -11.55 7.42 -9.84
N SER A 192 -12.41 6.81 -9.02
CA SER A 192 -13.51 5.95 -9.45
C SER A 192 -14.44 6.65 -10.45
N LEU A 193 -14.87 7.87 -10.11
CA LEU A 193 -15.72 8.70 -10.97
C LEU A 193 -15.04 9.05 -12.31
N ARG A 194 -13.74 9.37 -12.28
CA ARG A 194 -12.97 9.66 -13.50
C ARG A 194 -12.87 8.43 -14.40
N THR A 195 -12.58 7.27 -13.81
CA THR A 195 -12.44 6.00 -14.52
C THR A 195 -13.77 5.57 -15.13
N GLU A 196 -14.87 5.71 -14.39
CA GLU A 196 -16.21 5.42 -14.89
C GLU A 196 -16.61 6.32 -16.05
N LEU A 197 -16.42 7.64 -15.94
CA LEU A 197 -16.72 8.57 -17.05
C LEU A 197 -15.92 8.24 -18.31
N ARG A 198 -14.63 7.88 -18.16
CA ARG A 198 -13.80 7.43 -19.30
C ARG A 198 -14.32 6.13 -19.91
N ALA A 199 -14.76 5.19 -19.07
CA ALA A 199 -15.30 3.92 -19.53
C ALA A 199 -16.64 4.11 -20.26
N LEU A 200 -17.57 4.91 -19.70
CA LEU A 200 -18.85 5.24 -20.32
C LEU A 200 -18.67 5.91 -21.69
N LEU A 201 -17.74 6.87 -21.79
CA LEU A 201 -17.36 7.49 -23.07
C LEU A 201 -16.82 6.45 -24.07
N GLY A 202 -15.97 5.53 -23.61
CA GLY A 202 -15.42 4.47 -24.45
C GLY A 202 -16.44 3.42 -24.90
N THR A 203 -17.50 3.20 -24.13
CA THR A 203 -18.65 2.37 -24.49
C THR A 203 -19.74 3.10 -25.28
N GLU A 204 -19.54 4.38 -25.60
CA GLU A 204 -20.52 5.21 -26.31
C GLU A 204 -21.87 5.37 -25.58
N ARG A 205 -21.87 5.26 -24.25
CA ARG A 205 -23.06 5.42 -23.39
C ARG A 205 -23.30 6.90 -23.09
N TRP A 206 -23.58 7.68 -24.12
CA TRP A 206 -23.60 9.15 -24.08
C TRP A 206 -24.57 9.73 -23.06
N GLU A 207 -25.79 9.18 -22.98
CA GLU A 207 -26.81 9.65 -22.04
C GLU A 207 -26.39 9.41 -20.58
N ASP A 208 -25.76 8.26 -20.29
CA ASP A 208 -25.26 7.98 -18.95
C ASP A 208 -24.14 8.95 -18.53
N VAL A 209 -23.28 9.33 -19.48
CA VAL A 209 -22.27 10.37 -19.26
C VAL A 209 -22.93 11.70 -18.90
N LEU A 210 -23.96 12.13 -19.65
CA LEU A 210 -24.66 13.39 -19.38
C LEU A 210 -25.38 13.37 -18.03
N LEU A 211 -26.07 12.28 -17.70
CA LEU A 211 -26.71 12.08 -16.40
C LEU A 211 -25.69 12.17 -15.28
N GLN A 212 -24.56 11.47 -15.40
CA GLN A 212 -23.52 11.47 -14.39
C GLN A 212 -22.89 12.84 -14.23
N VAL A 213 -22.46 13.49 -15.32
CA VAL A 213 -21.83 14.82 -15.29
C VAL A 213 -22.74 15.88 -14.64
N ARG A 214 -24.05 15.83 -14.89
CA ARG A 214 -25.03 16.76 -14.28
C ARG A 214 -25.26 16.50 -12.79
N SER A 215 -25.07 15.26 -12.34
CA SER A 215 -25.22 14.87 -10.92
C SER A 215 -24.01 15.20 -10.03
N LEU A 216 -22.85 15.44 -10.65
CA LEU A 216 -21.59 15.68 -9.95
C LEU A 216 -21.54 17.06 -9.30
N ARG A 217 -20.96 17.09 -8.09
CA ARG A 217 -20.81 18.29 -7.26
C ARG A 217 -19.35 18.71 -7.17
N PRO A 218 -19.06 19.99 -6.84
CA PRO A 218 -17.68 20.46 -6.66
C PRO A 218 -16.85 19.62 -5.67
N ARG A 219 -17.50 19.08 -4.62
CA ARG A 219 -16.86 18.23 -3.61
C ARG A 219 -16.38 16.87 -4.12
N ASP A 220 -16.81 16.45 -5.31
CA ASP A 220 -16.42 15.17 -5.91
C ASP A 220 -15.00 15.24 -6.55
N GLY A 221 -14.41 16.44 -6.64
CA GLY A 221 -12.98 16.65 -6.92
C GLY A 221 -12.55 16.58 -8.39
N LEU A 222 -13.50 16.52 -9.33
CA LEU A 222 -13.22 16.57 -10.78
C LEU A 222 -13.13 18.02 -11.27
N SER A 223 -12.19 18.30 -12.17
CA SER A 223 -12.04 19.64 -12.74
C SER A 223 -13.19 20.00 -13.67
N GLN A 224 -13.59 21.27 -13.69
CA GLN A 224 -14.65 21.74 -14.59
C GLN A 224 -14.28 21.54 -16.06
N SER A 225 -13.00 21.70 -16.42
CA SER A 225 -12.50 21.44 -17.78
C SER A 225 -12.66 19.98 -18.20
N PHE A 226 -12.42 19.02 -17.29
CA PHE A 226 -12.63 17.61 -17.55
C PHE A 226 -14.11 17.29 -17.75
N LEU A 227 -14.98 17.81 -16.87
CA LEU A 227 -16.43 17.61 -16.96
C LEU A 227 -17.03 18.24 -18.23
N ALA A 228 -16.57 19.44 -18.62
CA ALA A 228 -16.96 20.09 -19.87
C ALA A 228 -16.54 19.25 -21.09
N SER A 229 -15.30 18.73 -21.09
CA SER A 229 -14.82 17.84 -22.15
C SER A 229 -15.66 16.56 -22.26
N CYS A 230 -15.99 15.91 -21.13
CA CYS A 230 -16.87 14.73 -21.13
C CYS A 230 -18.27 15.06 -21.67
N ARG A 231 -18.84 16.18 -21.28
CA ARG A 231 -20.17 16.64 -21.73
C ARG A 231 -20.19 16.90 -23.23
N ARG A 232 -19.20 17.63 -23.73
CA ARG A 232 -19.03 17.89 -25.16
C ARG A 232 -18.87 16.60 -25.96
N GLN A 233 -18.03 15.68 -25.50
CA GLN A 233 -17.86 14.38 -26.16
C GLN A 233 -19.17 13.59 -26.22
N ALA A 234 -19.96 13.58 -25.15
CA ALA A 234 -21.26 12.92 -25.12
C ALA A 234 -22.27 13.57 -26.08
N HIS A 235 -22.39 14.90 -26.09
CA HIS A 235 -23.26 15.60 -27.05
C HIS A 235 -22.85 15.35 -28.50
N LEU A 236 -21.55 15.41 -28.81
CA LEU A 236 -21.03 15.09 -30.14
C LEU A 236 -21.26 13.62 -30.52
N GLY A 237 -21.18 12.70 -29.56
CA GLY A 237 -21.52 11.29 -29.75
C GLY A 237 -22.97 11.11 -30.18
N ASN A 238 -23.90 11.73 -29.44
CA ASN A 238 -25.32 11.74 -29.78
C ASN A 238 -25.62 12.40 -31.14
N LEU A 239 -25.01 13.54 -31.44
CA LEU A 239 -25.15 14.19 -32.74
C LEU A 239 -24.63 13.32 -33.89
N ARG A 240 -23.51 12.60 -33.69
CA ARG A 240 -23.00 11.63 -34.67
C ARG A 240 -23.97 10.46 -34.85
N HIS A 241 -24.58 9.97 -33.76
CA HIS A 241 -25.59 8.92 -33.82
C HIS A 241 -26.80 9.33 -34.67
N TYR A 242 -27.23 10.59 -34.58
CA TYR A 242 -28.33 11.13 -35.39
C TYR A 242 -27.92 11.67 -36.76
N ARG A 243 -26.66 11.51 -37.20
CA ARG A 243 -26.15 12.14 -38.43
C ARG A 243 -26.91 11.75 -39.71
N SER A 244 -27.54 10.59 -39.75
CA SER A 244 -28.35 10.14 -40.89
C SER A 244 -29.79 10.68 -40.88
N ASP A 245 -30.25 11.22 -39.76
CA ASP A 245 -31.61 11.72 -39.56
C ASP A 245 -31.56 13.22 -39.21
N GLN A 246 -31.72 14.07 -40.22
CA GLN A 246 -31.63 15.52 -40.11
C GLN A 246 -32.61 16.11 -39.09
N GLN A 247 -33.81 15.54 -39.02
CA GLN A 247 -34.83 15.95 -38.06
C GLN A 247 -34.38 15.64 -36.63
N ARG A 248 -33.96 14.40 -36.35
CA ARG A 248 -33.49 14.02 -34.99
C ARG A 248 -32.23 14.78 -34.59
N PHE A 249 -31.31 14.98 -35.52
CA PHE A 249 -30.10 15.78 -35.30
C PHE A 249 -30.47 17.21 -34.86
N SER A 250 -31.32 17.87 -35.65
CA SER A 250 -31.75 19.26 -35.38
C SER A 250 -32.53 19.36 -34.07
N MET A 251 -33.46 18.43 -33.83
CA MET A 251 -34.22 18.36 -32.58
C MET A 251 -33.30 18.20 -31.37
N TYR A 252 -32.34 17.29 -31.43
CA TYR A 252 -31.39 17.06 -30.34
C TYR A 252 -30.52 18.31 -30.10
N LEU A 253 -29.94 18.89 -31.16
CA LEU A 253 -29.07 20.06 -31.04
C LEU A 253 -29.77 21.24 -30.37
N VAL A 254 -31.02 21.53 -30.77
CA VAL A 254 -31.81 22.63 -30.21
C VAL A 254 -32.25 22.37 -28.76
N GLN A 255 -32.28 21.11 -28.33
CA GLN A 255 -32.61 20.72 -26.95
C GLN A 255 -31.41 20.76 -25.99
N ILE A 256 -30.19 20.94 -26.49
CA ILE A 256 -29.01 21.06 -25.61
C ILE A 256 -29.16 22.31 -24.74
N PRO A 257 -29.05 22.20 -23.39
CA PRO A 257 -29.17 23.35 -22.51
C PRO A 257 -28.11 24.41 -22.84
N PRO A 258 -28.43 25.72 -22.85
CA PRO A 258 -27.48 26.78 -23.23
C PRO A 258 -26.18 26.78 -22.40
N ARG A 259 -26.24 26.36 -21.13
CA ARG A 259 -25.07 26.23 -20.24
C ARG A 259 -24.11 25.10 -20.65
N GLU A 260 -24.55 24.20 -21.53
CA GLU A 260 -23.81 23.05 -22.03
C GLU A 260 -23.32 23.25 -23.47
N CYS A 261 -23.75 24.34 -24.13
CA CYS A 261 -23.31 24.75 -25.45
C CYS A 261 -21.97 25.50 -25.38
N ASP A 262 -20.87 24.76 -25.45
CA ASP A 262 -19.54 25.35 -25.61
C ASP A 262 -19.21 25.65 -27.10
N PRO A 263 -18.29 26.60 -27.40
CA PRO A 263 -17.95 26.97 -28.77
C PRO A 263 -17.47 25.79 -29.62
N ASP A 264 -16.63 24.91 -29.05
CA ASP A 264 -16.09 23.74 -29.75
C ASP A 264 -17.18 22.75 -30.18
N LEU A 265 -18.21 22.55 -29.35
CA LEU A 265 -19.39 21.72 -29.64
C LEU A 265 -20.16 22.31 -30.82
N LEU A 266 -20.40 23.64 -30.80
CA LEU A 266 -21.15 24.33 -31.84
C LEU A 266 -20.40 24.31 -33.18
N ASP A 267 -19.08 24.52 -33.17
CA ASP A 267 -18.24 24.43 -34.37
C ASP A 267 -18.23 23.01 -34.96
N ALA A 268 -18.11 22.00 -34.12
CA ALA A 268 -18.15 20.61 -34.55
C ALA A 268 -19.54 20.20 -35.06
N ALA A 269 -20.62 20.71 -34.45
CA ALA A 269 -21.99 20.50 -34.93
C ALA A 269 -22.23 21.17 -36.30
N ASP A 270 -21.74 22.40 -36.50
CA ASP A 270 -21.84 23.10 -37.78
C ASP A 270 -21.07 22.37 -38.89
N ALA A 271 -19.88 21.84 -38.56
CA ALA A 271 -19.11 21.00 -39.48
C ALA A 271 -19.80 19.65 -39.82
N MET A 272 -20.72 19.17 -38.99
CA MET A 272 -21.58 18.03 -39.33
C MET A 272 -22.73 18.46 -40.24
N LEU A 273 -23.38 19.59 -39.93
CA LEU A 273 -24.48 20.16 -40.73
C LEU A 273 -24.05 20.54 -42.15
N SER A 274 -22.83 21.05 -42.34
CA SER A 274 -22.31 21.40 -43.67
C SER A 274 -22.19 20.20 -44.63
N ARG A 275 -22.21 18.98 -44.09
CA ARG A 275 -22.19 17.73 -44.85
C ARG A 275 -23.58 17.11 -45.05
N MET A 276 -24.62 17.71 -44.46
CA MET A 276 -26.01 17.27 -44.61
C MET A 276 -26.68 17.99 -45.79
N VAL A 277 -27.77 17.42 -46.31
CA VAL A 277 -28.58 18.07 -47.35
C VAL A 277 -29.32 19.25 -46.72
N ALA A 278 -29.37 20.38 -47.43
CA ALA A 278 -30.09 21.56 -46.97
C ALA A 278 -31.60 21.30 -46.98
N ASP A 279 -32.23 21.51 -45.83
CA ASP A 279 -33.65 21.36 -45.57
C ASP A 279 -34.10 22.33 -44.46
N GLU A 280 -35.38 22.26 -44.07
CA GLU A 280 -35.92 23.09 -42.98
C GLU A 280 -35.23 22.80 -41.64
N TRP A 281 -34.92 21.53 -41.34
CA TRP A 281 -34.32 21.12 -40.07
C TRP A 281 -32.88 21.59 -39.92
N THR A 282 -32.06 21.44 -40.95
CA THR A 282 -30.68 21.94 -40.99
C THR A 282 -30.62 23.46 -40.96
N SER A 283 -31.59 24.16 -41.57
CA SER A 283 -31.71 25.61 -41.47
C SER A 283 -32.01 26.07 -40.04
N LYS A 284 -32.95 25.40 -39.36
CA LYS A 284 -33.24 25.65 -37.94
C LYS A 284 -32.05 25.40 -37.03
N ALA A 285 -31.30 24.33 -37.31
CA ALA A 285 -30.10 23.98 -36.55
C ALA A 285 -28.98 25.04 -36.71
N ARG A 286 -28.76 25.56 -37.93
CA ARG A 286 -27.81 26.67 -38.16
C ARG A 286 -28.21 27.95 -37.42
N ALA A 287 -29.48 28.33 -37.51
CA ALA A 287 -29.98 29.51 -36.78
C ALA A 287 -29.75 29.41 -35.26
N PHE A 288 -29.92 28.21 -34.69
CA PHE A 288 -29.60 27.95 -33.28
C PHE A 288 -28.10 28.14 -32.98
N ILE A 289 -27.21 27.61 -33.84
CA ILE A 289 -25.76 27.76 -33.69
C ILE A 289 -25.36 29.24 -33.76
N ASP A 290 -25.85 29.98 -34.75
CA ASP A 290 -25.51 31.40 -34.94
C ASP A 290 -25.95 32.24 -33.74
N THR A 291 -27.14 31.97 -33.20
CA THR A 291 -27.67 32.65 -32.02
C THR A 291 -26.78 32.44 -30.79
N HIS A 292 -26.27 31.23 -30.58
CA HIS A 292 -25.43 30.92 -29.42
C HIS A 292 -23.98 31.39 -29.62
N LYS A 293 -23.45 31.34 -30.85
CA LYS A 293 -22.12 31.90 -31.16
C LYS A 293 -22.05 33.41 -30.94
N ALA A 294 -23.13 34.14 -31.22
CA ALA A 294 -23.20 35.59 -30.99
C ALA A 294 -23.25 35.98 -29.50
N SER A 295 -23.50 35.02 -28.60
CA SER A 295 -23.63 35.24 -27.16
C SER A 295 -22.37 34.97 -26.34
N HIS A 296 -21.32 34.43 -26.98
CA HIS A 296 -19.99 34.18 -26.41
C HIS A 296 -18.99 35.23 -26.89
#